data_AF-A0A399STE3-F1
#
_entry.id   AF-A0A399STE3-F1
#
_cell.length_a   1.000
_cell.length_b   1.000
_cell.length_c   1.000
_cell.angle_alpha   90.00
_cell.angle_beta   90.00
_cell.angle_gamma   90.00
#
_symmetry.space_group_name_H-M   'P 1'
#
loop_
_entity.id
_entity.type
_entity.pdbx_description
1 polymer ?
#
loop_
_entity_poly.entity_id
_entity_poly.type
_entity_poly.pdbx_seq_one_letter_code
_entity_poly.pdbx_strand_id
1 'polypeptide(L)'
;MSRSFGIVEQKIEESEFFLSKITESLEEERVYDEAQFYLSAFASCTRSITFTIQASISDISGFDKWYKSQQEKLKLNKLARFFLEARNLSQKIGYYLIGGGSSYTDENGDSKMHYYFQTFQNSNQLSYVPEEDVLTCCVDYFKTLLIVVMDCYKEFGKLIDPEKFFTIENLRETNKTIEDFEEQAGYPRGWTNIPNFTTQQRVDLIRRHHPMPKIDWIFEKYFDTNRYGEK
;
A
#
# COMPACT_ATOMS: atom_id res chain seq x y z
N MET A 1 15.91 14.84 -4.93
CA MET A 1 15.92 14.09 -3.67
C MET A 1 14.74 13.15 -3.69
N SER A 2 15.03 11.84 -3.73
CA SER A 2 14.04 10.80 -3.50
C SER A 2 13.43 10.97 -2.11
N ARG A 3 12.12 10.73 -1.99
CA ARG A 3 11.43 10.77 -0.69
C ARG A 3 11.61 9.41 -0.01
N SER A 4 11.63 9.40 1.33
CA SER A 4 11.65 8.15 2.10
C SER A 4 10.54 7.20 1.64
N PHE A 5 10.82 5.89 1.58
CA PHE A 5 9.81 4.90 1.22
C PHE A 5 8.70 4.79 2.28
N GLY A 6 8.93 5.27 3.51
CA GLY A 6 7.91 5.32 4.57
C GLY A 6 6.65 6.11 4.20
N ILE A 7 6.69 7.01 3.20
CA ILE A 7 5.46 7.66 2.72
C ILE A 7 4.53 6.69 1.98
N VAL A 8 5.07 5.61 1.41
CA VAL A 8 4.29 4.53 0.80
C VAL A 8 3.57 3.76 1.90
N GLU A 9 4.30 3.42 2.97
CA GLU A 9 3.76 2.74 4.16
C GLU A 9 2.60 3.53 4.77
N GLN A 10 2.76 4.84 4.96
CA GLN A 10 1.69 5.72 5.45
C GLN A 10 0.44 5.72 4.56
N LYS A 11 0.59 5.63 3.23
CA LYS A 11 -0.56 5.55 2.31
C LYS A 11 -1.24 4.19 2.33
N ILE A 12 -0.52 3.13 2.67
CA ILE A 12 -1.10 1.82 2.89
C ILE A 12 -1.90 1.84 4.20
N GLU A 13 -1.33 2.36 5.29
CA GLU A 13 -2.01 2.52 6.58
C GLU A 13 -3.27 3.38 6.46
N GLU A 14 -3.19 4.51 5.75
CA GLU A 14 -4.36 5.37 5.48
C GLU A 14 -5.45 4.64 4.69
N SER A 15 -5.06 3.83 3.70
CA SER A 15 -6.01 3.03 2.93
C SER A 15 -6.64 1.92 3.76
N GLU A 16 -5.86 1.27 4.63
CA GLU A 16 -6.33 0.24 5.55
C GLU A 16 -7.32 0.83 6.56
N PHE A 17 -7.04 2.02 7.10
CA PHE A 17 -7.93 2.73 8.01
C PHE A 17 -9.31 2.97 7.36
N PHE A 18 -9.34 3.48 6.13
CA PHE A 18 -10.62 3.70 5.46
C PHE A 18 -11.33 2.39 5.12
N LEU A 19 -10.60 1.33 4.79
CA LEU A 19 -11.18 0.01 4.60
C LEU A 19 -11.82 -0.52 5.89
N SER A 20 -11.16 -0.36 7.04
CA SER A 20 -11.71 -0.76 8.34
C SER A 20 -13.00 0.00 8.64
N LYS A 21 -13.03 1.31 8.33
CA LYS A 21 -14.23 2.14 8.52
C LYS A 21 -15.38 1.74 7.62
N ILE A 22 -15.11 1.33 6.37
CA ILE A 22 -16.14 0.75 5.50
C ILE A 22 -16.70 -0.53 6.13
N THR A 23 -15.86 -1.43 6.62
CA THR A 23 -16.29 -2.67 7.28
C THR A 23 -17.20 -2.36 8.47
N GLU A 24 -16.74 -1.52 9.40
CA GLU A 24 -17.50 -1.12 10.59
C GLU A 24 -18.87 -0.50 10.22
N SER A 25 -18.89 0.44 9.28
CA SER A 25 -20.14 1.13 8.88
C SER A 25 -21.13 0.25 8.12
N LEU A 26 -20.67 -0.77 7.38
CA LEU A 26 -21.55 -1.70 6.66
C LEU A 26 -22.13 -2.78 7.57
N GLU A 27 -21.40 -3.16 8.63
CA GLU A 27 -21.88 -4.06 9.68
C GLU A 27 -22.91 -3.37 10.59
N GLU A 28 -22.72 -2.08 10.89
CA GLU A 28 -23.69 -1.26 11.61
C GLU A 28 -24.72 -0.66 10.62
N GLU A 29 -25.76 -1.43 10.27
CA GLU A 29 -26.81 -1.10 9.26
C GLU A 29 -27.38 0.34 9.26
N ARG A 30 -27.18 1.10 10.35
CA ARG A 30 -27.66 2.48 10.52
C ARG A 30 -26.77 3.54 9.88
N VAL A 31 -25.61 3.17 9.35
CA VAL A 31 -24.55 4.12 8.99
C VAL A 31 -24.15 4.04 7.51
N TYR A 32 -25.13 3.74 6.65
CA TYR A 32 -24.96 3.58 5.21
C TYR A 32 -24.27 4.77 4.51
N ASP A 33 -24.62 6.00 4.89
CA ASP A 33 -24.03 7.21 4.31
C ASP A 33 -22.54 7.34 4.65
N GLU A 34 -22.13 6.97 5.87
CA GLU A 34 -20.70 7.00 6.23
C GLU A 34 -19.90 5.99 5.43
N ALA A 35 -20.45 4.80 5.17
CA ALA A 35 -19.80 3.81 4.32
C ALA A 35 -19.52 4.37 2.93
N GLN A 36 -20.40 5.20 2.37
CA GLN A 36 -20.15 5.86 1.08
C GLN A 36 -19.02 6.89 1.15
N PHE A 37 -18.93 7.66 2.24
CA PHE A 37 -17.86 8.63 2.45
C PHE A 37 -16.51 7.95 2.60
N TYR A 38 -16.45 6.90 3.43
CA TYR A 38 -15.24 6.11 3.62
C TYR A 38 -14.83 5.37 2.35
N LEU A 39 -15.78 4.86 1.55
CA LEU A 39 -15.48 4.23 0.27
C LEU A 39 -14.89 5.22 -0.74
N SER A 40 -15.40 6.45 -0.80
CA SER A 40 -14.79 7.50 -1.64
C SER A 40 -13.38 7.84 -1.18
N ALA A 41 -13.17 7.97 0.14
CA ALA A 41 -11.85 8.21 0.72
C ALA A 41 -10.87 7.07 0.43
N PHE A 42 -11.30 5.81 0.62
CA PHE A 42 -10.54 4.60 0.31
C PHE A 42 -10.11 4.56 -1.16
N ALA A 43 -11.04 4.78 -2.10
CA ALA A 43 -10.74 4.79 -3.53
C ALA A 43 -9.72 5.89 -3.90
N SER A 44 -9.73 7.02 -3.19
CA SER A 44 -8.75 8.09 -3.37
C SER A 44 -7.38 7.75 -2.78
N CYS A 45 -7.34 7.18 -1.57
CA CYS A 45 -6.10 6.86 -0.86
C CYS A 45 -5.33 5.71 -1.52
N THR A 46 -6.03 4.65 -1.92
CA THR A 46 -5.45 3.49 -2.62
C THR A 46 -4.75 3.89 -3.92
N ARG A 47 -5.30 4.83 -4.70
CA ARG A 47 -4.65 5.36 -5.91
C ARG A 47 -3.29 6.00 -5.61
N SER A 48 -3.18 6.65 -4.46
CA SER A 48 -1.99 7.38 -4.04
C SER A 48 -0.82 6.44 -3.71
N ILE A 49 -1.05 5.17 -3.35
CA ILE A 49 0.00 4.18 -3.09
C ILE A 49 0.96 4.07 -4.29
N THR A 50 0.42 3.86 -5.50
CA THR A 50 1.27 3.75 -6.71
C THR A 50 1.93 5.08 -7.10
N PHE A 51 1.35 6.22 -6.72
CA PHE A 51 1.98 7.53 -6.94
C PHE A 51 3.12 7.79 -5.96
N THR A 52 2.97 7.40 -4.70
CA THR A 52 4.04 7.54 -3.71
C THR A 52 5.20 6.60 -4.00
N ILE A 53 4.95 5.38 -4.50
CA ILE A 53 6.03 4.50 -5.01
C ILE A 53 6.86 5.23 -6.07
N GLN A 54 6.22 5.76 -7.11
CA GLN A 54 6.93 6.51 -8.16
C GLN A 54 7.68 7.72 -7.58
N ALA A 55 7.04 8.48 -6.69
CA ALA A 55 7.64 9.67 -6.10
C ALA A 55 8.82 9.37 -5.16
N SER A 56 8.89 8.17 -4.59
CA SER A 56 9.96 7.74 -3.69
C SER A 56 11.14 7.11 -4.42
N ILE A 57 10.91 6.36 -5.49
CA ILE A 57 11.96 5.49 -6.05
C ILE A 57 12.12 5.55 -7.57
N SER A 58 11.56 6.56 -8.25
CA SER A 58 11.70 6.69 -9.72
C SER A 58 13.13 6.82 -10.22
N ASP A 59 14.05 7.28 -9.37
CA ASP A 59 15.47 7.45 -9.67
C ASP A 59 16.31 6.18 -9.43
N ILE A 60 15.70 5.11 -8.91
CA ILE A 60 16.38 3.83 -8.69
C ILE A 60 16.55 3.08 -10.02
N SER A 61 17.77 2.59 -10.27
CA SER A 61 18.07 1.76 -11.44
C SER A 61 17.16 0.53 -11.51
N GLY A 62 16.60 0.26 -12.68
CA GLY A 62 15.67 -0.85 -12.90
C GLY A 62 14.20 -0.53 -12.59
N PHE A 63 13.90 0.58 -11.90
CA PHE A 63 12.54 0.97 -11.54
C PHE A 63 11.61 1.06 -12.75
N ASP A 64 12.01 1.76 -13.82
CA ASP A 64 11.16 1.96 -15.00
C ASP A 64 10.69 0.65 -15.63
N LYS A 65 11.59 -0.35 -15.70
CA LYS A 65 11.28 -1.67 -16.27
C LYS A 65 10.33 -2.43 -15.34
N TRP A 66 10.64 -2.45 -14.05
CA TRP A 66 9.81 -3.11 -13.04
C TRP A 66 8.40 -2.48 -12.99
N TYR A 67 8.32 -1.16 -12.93
CA TYR A 67 7.05 -0.44 -12.79
C TYR A 67 6.16 -0.58 -14.01
N LYS A 68 6.73 -0.57 -15.23
CA LYS A 68 5.98 -0.89 -16.46
C LYS A 68 5.32 -2.27 -16.39
N SER A 69 6.03 -3.28 -15.88
CA SER A 69 5.45 -4.63 -15.68
C SER A 69 4.27 -4.58 -14.71
N GLN A 70 4.40 -3.89 -13.57
CA GLN A 70 3.31 -3.74 -12.60
C GLN A 70 2.11 -2.97 -13.20
N GLN A 71 2.35 -1.94 -14.00
CA GLN A 71 1.29 -1.21 -14.70
C GLN A 71 0.50 -2.10 -15.65
N GLU A 72 1.16 -2.98 -16.42
CA GLU A 72 0.47 -3.90 -17.31
C GLU A 72 -0.38 -4.92 -16.53
N LYS A 73 0.12 -5.46 -15.42
CA LYS A 73 -0.68 -6.33 -14.54
C LYS A 73 -1.95 -5.63 -14.04
N LEU A 74 -1.82 -4.38 -13.58
CA LEU A 74 -2.97 -3.58 -13.10
C LEU A 74 -3.95 -3.22 -14.22
N LYS A 75 -3.47 -2.95 -15.44
CA LYS A 75 -4.34 -2.70 -16.61
C LYS A 75 -5.14 -3.94 -16.99
N LEU A 76 -4.56 -5.13 -16.89
CA LEU A 76 -5.25 -6.39 -17.21
C LEU A 76 -6.24 -6.80 -16.12
N ASN A 77 -6.03 -6.38 -14.87
CA ASN A 77 -6.93 -6.65 -13.76
C ASN A 77 -8.23 -5.83 -13.88
N LYS A 78 -9.38 -6.52 -14.03
CA LYS A 78 -10.70 -5.89 -14.18
C LYS A 78 -11.10 -5.08 -12.95
N LEU A 79 -10.82 -5.57 -11.76
CA LEU A 79 -11.15 -4.92 -10.49
C LEU A 79 -10.34 -3.62 -10.31
N ALA A 80 -9.03 -3.67 -10.62
CA ALA A 80 -8.18 -2.47 -10.57
C ALA A 80 -8.63 -1.39 -11.55
N ARG A 81 -9.06 -1.79 -12.76
CA ARG A 81 -9.67 -0.86 -13.73
C ARG A 81 -10.99 -0.28 -13.22
N PHE A 82 -11.85 -1.11 -12.64
CA PHE A 82 -13.10 -0.65 -12.04
C PHE A 82 -12.86 0.41 -10.97
N PHE A 83 -11.96 0.18 -10.00
CA PHE A 83 -11.67 1.16 -8.95
C PHE A 83 -11.07 2.48 -9.51
N LEU A 84 -10.30 2.41 -10.59
CA LEU A 84 -9.83 3.61 -11.28
C LEU A 84 -10.98 4.44 -11.87
N GLU A 85 -11.92 3.78 -12.55
CA GLU A 85 -13.08 4.42 -13.17
C GLU A 85 -14.06 4.93 -12.10
N ALA A 86 -14.42 4.09 -11.13
CA ALA A 86 -15.28 4.42 -10.00
C ALA A 86 -14.77 5.66 -9.24
N ARG A 87 -13.48 5.70 -8.91
CA ARG A 87 -12.85 6.86 -8.27
C ARG A 87 -12.97 8.12 -9.13
N ASN A 88 -12.79 8.01 -10.45
CA ASN A 88 -12.94 9.18 -11.34
C ASN A 88 -14.38 9.70 -11.35
N LEU A 89 -15.38 8.82 -11.34
CA LEU A 89 -16.78 9.22 -11.24
C LEU A 89 -17.08 9.90 -9.91
N SER A 90 -16.62 9.31 -8.80
CA SER A 90 -16.82 9.89 -7.47
C SER A 90 -16.16 11.25 -7.32
N GLN A 91 -14.91 11.40 -7.75
CA GLN A 91 -14.13 12.62 -7.51
C GLN A 91 -14.38 13.74 -8.53
N LYS A 92 -14.77 13.41 -9.78
CA LYS A 92 -14.96 14.41 -10.85
C LYS A 92 -16.42 14.77 -11.09
N ILE A 93 -17.34 13.85 -10.80
CA ILE A 93 -18.78 14.04 -11.04
C ILE A 93 -19.55 14.14 -9.72
N GLY A 94 -19.05 13.50 -8.65
CA GLY A 94 -19.70 13.50 -7.33
C GLY A 94 -20.63 12.31 -7.10
N TYR A 95 -20.46 11.22 -7.85
CA TYR A 95 -21.27 10.02 -7.63
C TYR A 95 -20.81 9.22 -6.42
N TYR A 96 -21.79 8.66 -5.71
CA TYR A 96 -21.56 7.66 -4.71
C TYR A 96 -21.34 6.29 -5.36
N LEU A 97 -20.58 5.43 -4.70
CA LEU A 97 -20.16 4.16 -5.29
C LEU A 97 -21.07 3.00 -4.89
N ILE A 98 -21.78 3.10 -3.77
CA ILE A 98 -22.75 2.08 -3.34
C ILE A 98 -24.11 2.43 -3.93
N GLY A 99 -24.71 1.48 -4.66
CA GLY A 99 -26.02 1.67 -5.31
C GLY A 99 -27.20 1.17 -4.49
N GLY A 100 -26.95 0.21 -3.58
CA GLY A 100 -27.97 -0.38 -2.73
C GLY A 100 -27.44 -1.64 -2.04
N GLY A 101 -28.33 -2.34 -1.35
CA GLY A 101 -28.02 -3.63 -0.75
C GLY A 101 -29.26 -4.50 -0.60
N SER A 102 -29.04 -5.80 -0.39
CA SER A 102 -30.09 -6.78 -0.13
C SER A 102 -29.75 -7.59 1.11
N SER A 103 -30.73 -7.80 1.98
CA SER A 103 -30.60 -8.69 3.13
C SER A 103 -30.71 -10.15 2.70
N TYR A 104 -29.88 -11.01 3.27
CA TYR A 104 -30.00 -12.46 3.18
C TYR A 104 -29.71 -13.09 4.54
N THR A 105 -30.20 -14.32 4.75
CA THR A 105 -29.88 -15.10 5.96
C THR A 105 -28.77 -16.07 5.63
N ASP A 106 -27.70 -16.07 6.43
CA ASP A 106 -26.59 -17.00 6.25
C ASP A 106 -26.91 -18.43 6.76
N GLU A 107 -25.97 -19.35 6.59
CA GLU A 107 -26.11 -20.75 7.00
C GLU A 107 -26.32 -20.93 8.51
N ASN A 108 -25.93 -19.94 9.32
CA ASN A 108 -26.09 -19.93 10.77
C ASN A 108 -27.41 -19.29 11.23
N GLY A 109 -28.20 -18.75 10.30
CA GLY A 109 -29.45 -18.06 10.60
C GLY A 109 -29.28 -16.56 10.90
N ASP A 110 -28.08 -16.01 10.71
CA ASP A 110 -27.81 -14.59 10.95
C ASP A 110 -28.23 -13.76 9.73
N SER A 111 -28.88 -12.62 9.99
CA SER A 111 -29.18 -11.63 8.94
C SER A 111 -27.89 -10.93 8.51
N LYS A 112 -27.61 -10.94 7.21
CA LYS A 112 -26.47 -10.27 6.57
C LYS A 112 -26.95 -9.36 5.46
N MET A 113 -26.19 -8.29 5.22
CA MET A 113 -26.43 -7.38 4.10
C MET A 113 -25.38 -7.61 3.02
N HIS A 114 -25.85 -7.76 1.77
CA HIS A 114 -25.00 -7.76 0.59
C HIS A 114 -25.11 -6.39 -0.07
N TYR A 115 -24.01 -5.65 -0.17
CA TYR A 115 -23.98 -4.31 -0.78
C TYR A 115 -23.43 -4.38 -2.20
N TYR A 116 -24.09 -3.65 -3.12
CA TYR A 116 -23.74 -3.62 -4.53
C TYR A 116 -23.22 -2.26 -4.96
N PHE A 117 -22.30 -2.25 -5.92
CA PHE A 117 -21.87 -1.03 -6.56
C PHE A 117 -22.99 -0.40 -7.40
N GLN A 118 -22.98 0.93 -7.49
CA GLN A 118 -23.94 1.66 -8.30
C GLN A 118 -23.77 1.34 -9.79
N THR A 119 -24.88 0.99 -10.44
CA THR A 119 -24.95 0.89 -11.90
C THR A 119 -25.47 2.20 -12.47
N PHE A 120 -24.75 2.77 -13.43
CA PHE A 120 -25.14 4.03 -14.07
C PHE A 120 -25.94 3.73 -15.34
N GLN A 121 -27.24 4.04 -15.34
CA GLN A 121 -28.17 3.73 -16.43
C GLN A 121 -27.81 4.39 -17.78
N ASN A 122 -27.06 5.50 -17.76
CA ASN A 122 -26.50 6.11 -18.96
C ASN A 122 -25.14 5.48 -19.27
N SER A 123 -25.23 4.30 -19.89
CA SER A 123 -24.14 3.44 -20.33
C SER A 123 -23.02 4.20 -21.05
N ASN A 124 -21.87 4.30 -20.38
CA ASN A 124 -20.49 4.53 -20.91
C ASN A 124 -19.50 4.91 -19.79
N GLN A 125 -19.95 5.08 -18.56
CA GLN A 125 -19.11 5.60 -17.47
C GLN A 125 -18.26 4.54 -16.76
N LEU A 126 -18.75 3.29 -16.67
CA LEU A 126 -18.01 2.14 -16.16
C LEU A 126 -17.95 1.05 -17.22
N SER A 127 -16.76 0.51 -17.47
CA SER A 127 -16.53 -0.58 -18.42
C SER A 127 -16.84 -1.98 -17.85
N TYR A 128 -16.91 -2.07 -16.54
CA TYR A 128 -17.17 -3.28 -15.77
C TYR A 128 -17.73 -2.89 -14.39
N VAL A 129 -18.67 -3.67 -13.85
CA VAL A 129 -19.14 -3.55 -12.47
C VAL A 129 -19.01 -4.94 -11.83
N PRO A 130 -18.31 -5.08 -10.68
CA PRO A 130 -18.21 -6.36 -9.98
C PRO A 130 -19.57 -6.91 -9.54
N GLU A 131 -19.70 -8.23 -9.54
CA GLU A 131 -20.89 -8.94 -9.03
C GLU A 131 -20.74 -9.25 -7.53
N GLU A 132 -19.50 -9.36 -7.06
CA GLU A 132 -19.15 -9.57 -5.66
C GLU A 132 -19.51 -8.35 -4.81
N ASP A 133 -19.67 -8.57 -3.50
CA ASP A 133 -20.04 -7.49 -2.59
C ASP A 133 -18.97 -6.40 -2.52
N VAL A 134 -19.41 -5.19 -2.21
CA VAL A 134 -18.56 -4.00 -2.13
C VAL A 134 -17.35 -4.22 -1.22
N LEU A 135 -17.52 -4.85 -0.06
CA LEU A 135 -16.45 -5.01 0.92
C LEU A 135 -15.40 -6.01 0.42
N THR A 136 -15.83 -7.17 -0.09
CA THR A 136 -14.94 -8.16 -0.73
C THR A 136 -14.14 -7.53 -1.85
N CYS A 137 -14.79 -6.76 -2.73
CA CYS A 137 -14.11 -6.03 -3.79
C CYS A 137 -13.07 -5.03 -3.28
N CYS A 138 -13.36 -4.30 -2.19
CA CYS A 138 -12.41 -3.38 -1.59
C CYS A 138 -11.19 -4.11 -1.01
N VAL A 139 -11.42 -5.22 -0.30
CA VAL A 139 -10.35 -6.07 0.26
C VAL A 139 -9.48 -6.63 -0.86
N ASP A 140 -10.06 -7.20 -1.90
CA ASP A 140 -9.32 -7.80 -3.02
C ASP A 140 -8.53 -6.78 -3.82
N TYR A 141 -9.10 -5.59 -4.01
CA TYR A 141 -8.38 -4.49 -4.64
C TYR A 141 -7.21 -4.01 -3.77
N PHE A 142 -7.42 -3.87 -2.46
CA PHE A 142 -6.35 -3.49 -1.54
C PHE A 142 -5.22 -4.52 -1.55
N LYS A 143 -5.56 -5.82 -1.47
CA LYS A 143 -4.60 -6.92 -1.61
C LYS A 143 -3.83 -6.87 -2.92
N THR A 144 -4.49 -6.54 -4.03
CA THR A 144 -3.83 -6.35 -5.33
C THR A 144 -2.75 -5.27 -5.26
N LEU A 145 -3.00 -4.15 -4.57
CA LEU A 145 -2.02 -3.09 -4.38
C LEU A 145 -0.91 -3.47 -3.40
N LEU A 146 -1.24 -4.17 -2.31
CA LEU A 146 -0.25 -4.70 -1.37
C LEU A 146 0.72 -5.66 -2.06
N ILE A 147 0.26 -6.49 -3.00
CA ILE A 147 1.15 -7.36 -3.80
C ILE A 147 2.16 -6.52 -4.59
N VAL A 148 1.73 -5.38 -5.18
CA VAL A 148 2.66 -4.48 -5.88
C VAL A 148 3.70 -3.90 -4.92
N VAL A 149 3.31 -3.54 -3.70
CA VAL A 149 4.24 -3.04 -2.67
C VAL A 149 5.19 -4.15 -2.20
N MET A 150 4.68 -5.36 -1.96
CA MET A 150 5.50 -6.52 -1.59
C MET A 150 6.53 -6.86 -2.68
N ASP A 151 6.12 -6.86 -3.95
CA ASP A 151 7.02 -6.99 -5.10
C ASP A 151 8.08 -5.88 -5.12
N CYS A 152 7.74 -4.66 -4.67
CA CYS A 152 8.66 -3.53 -4.57
C CYS A 152 9.71 -3.76 -3.48
N TYR A 153 9.32 -4.26 -2.29
CA TYR A 153 10.26 -4.65 -1.24
C TYR A 153 11.17 -5.79 -1.68
N LYS A 154 10.64 -6.81 -2.37
CA LYS A 154 11.45 -7.92 -2.87
C LYS A 154 12.51 -7.46 -3.88
N GLU A 155 12.15 -6.59 -4.81
CA GLU A 155 13.06 -6.12 -5.87
C GLU A 155 14.06 -5.08 -5.35
N PHE A 156 13.59 -4.11 -4.56
CA PHE A 156 14.38 -2.92 -4.20
C PHE A 156 14.69 -2.82 -2.69
N GLY A 157 14.40 -3.85 -1.89
CA GLY A 157 14.52 -3.83 -0.43
C GLY A 157 15.88 -3.33 0.08
N LYS A 158 16.98 -3.77 -0.54
CA LYS A 158 18.35 -3.30 -0.21
C LYS A 158 18.59 -1.80 -0.42
N LEU A 159 17.69 -1.11 -1.12
CA LEU A 159 17.75 0.31 -1.45
C LEU A 159 16.71 1.14 -0.71
N ILE A 160 15.56 0.55 -0.36
CA ILE A 160 14.39 1.28 0.17
C ILE A 160 14.09 0.96 1.63
N ASP A 161 14.51 -0.21 2.11
CA ASP A 161 14.24 -0.69 3.47
C ASP A 161 15.49 -0.48 4.35
N PRO A 162 15.42 0.39 5.37
CA PRO A 162 16.52 0.63 6.29
C PRO A 162 17.10 -0.64 6.94
N GLU A 163 16.28 -1.66 7.19
CA GLU A 163 16.73 -2.91 7.79
C GLU A 163 17.64 -3.74 6.87
N LYS A 164 17.42 -3.65 5.55
CA LYS A 164 18.26 -4.32 4.54
C LYS A 164 19.37 -3.39 4.04
N PHE A 165 19.12 -2.09 4.02
CA PHE A 165 20.05 -1.07 3.54
C PHE A 165 21.25 -0.91 4.47
N PHE A 166 21.00 -0.68 5.77
CA PHE A 166 22.05 -0.47 6.77
C PHE A 166 22.58 -1.80 7.31
N THR A 167 23.22 -2.57 6.44
CA THR A 167 23.87 -3.86 6.74
C THR A 167 25.31 -3.86 6.28
N ILE A 168 26.19 -4.66 6.91
CA ILE A 168 27.58 -4.79 6.47
C ILE A 168 27.66 -5.40 5.07
N GLU A 169 26.76 -6.33 4.79
CA GLU A 169 26.62 -7.00 3.50
C GLU A 169 26.36 -5.97 2.41
N ASN A 170 25.35 -5.10 2.59
CA ASN A 170 25.01 -4.07 1.63
C ASN A 170 26.12 -3.01 1.51
N LEU A 171 26.80 -2.65 2.62
CA LEU A 171 27.94 -1.74 2.59
C LEU A 171 29.07 -2.27 1.68
N ARG A 172 29.38 -3.57 1.79
CA ARG A 172 30.39 -4.24 0.95
C ARG A 172 29.94 -4.37 -0.50
N GLU A 173 28.70 -4.79 -0.74
CA GLU A 173 28.16 -4.96 -2.10
C GLU A 173 28.09 -3.64 -2.87
N THR A 174 27.76 -2.54 -2.19
CA THR A 174 27.66 -1.21 -2.80
C THR A 174 28.99 -0.46 -2.86
N ASN A 175 30.08 -1.05 -2.37
CA ASN A 175 31.42 -0.46 -2.29
C ASN A 175 31.42 0.94 -1.63
N LYS A 176 30.53 1.15 -0.65
CA LYS A 176 30.39 2.40 0.12
C LYS A 176 31.23 2.35 1.39
N THR A 177 31.64 3.51 1.90
CA THR A 177 32.23 3.59 3.24
C THR A 177 31.16 3.73 4.32
N ILE A 178 31.55 3.51 5.57
CA ILE A 178 30.65 3.74 6.72
C ILE A 178 30.24 5.20 6.83
N GLU A 179 31.11 6.13 6.45
CA GLU A 179 30.81 7.56 6.40
C GLU A 179 29.78 7.91 5.31
N ASP A 180 29.72 7.15 4.21
CA ASP A 180 28.67 7.33 3.20
C ASP A 180 27.29 6.88 3.74
N PHE A 181 27.26 5.84 4.59
CA PHE A 181 26.05 5.42 5.31
C PHE A 181 25.61 6.45 6.35
N GLU A 182 26.55 7.07 7.07
CA GLU A 182 26.25 8.16 8.00
C GLU A 182 25.57 9.32 7.28
N GLU A 183 26.16 9.77 6.15
CA GLU A 183 25.63 10.87 5.34
C GLU A 183 24.25 10.54 4.77
N GLN A 184 24.03 9.30 4.31
CA GLN A 184 22.73 8.84 3.81
C GLN A 184 21.67 8.72 4.89
N ALA A 185 22.05 8.42 6.12
CA ALA A 185 21.16 8.46 7.27
C ALA A 185 20.91 9.89 7.80
N GLY A 186 21.52 10.91 7.18
CA GLY A 186 21.38 12.31 7.56
C GLY A 186 22.32 12.76 8.69
N TYR A 187 23.35 11.96 9.00
CA TYR A 187 24.35 12.29 10.01
C TYR A 187 25.64 12.85 9.37
N PRO A 188 26.40 13.69 10.09
CA PRO A 188 27.73 14.11 9.64
C PRO A 188 28.69 12.92 9.47
N ARG A 189 29.62 13.00 8.51
CA ARG A 189 30.70 12.01 8.39
C ARG A 189 31.53 11.98 9.69
N GLY A 190 31.82 10.79 10.18
CA GLY A 190 32.45 10.53 11.47
C GLY A 190 31.49 10.52 12.67
N TRP A 191 30.17 10.64 12.48
CA TRP A 191 29.20 10.66 13.59
C TRP A 191 29.27 9.39 14.45
N THR A 192 29.53 8.23 13.85
CA THR A 192 29.72 6.97 14.56
C THR A 192 31.18 6.64 14.87
N ASN A 193 32.12 7.59 14.71
CA ASN A 193 33.54 7.37 14.99
C ASN A 193 33.83 7.35 16.51
N ILE A 194 33.27 6.35 17.18
CA ILE A 194 33.37 6.13 18.62
C ILE A 194 34.58 5.22 18.88
N PRO A 195 35.46 5.57 19.84
CA PRO A 195 36.60 4.71 20.18
C PRO A 195 36.16 3.28 20.51
N ASN A 196 36.91 2.30 19.99
CA ASN A 196 36.67 0.85 20.16
C ASN A 196 35.41 0.28 19.48
N PHE A 197 34.70 1.05 18.66
CA PHE A 197 33.61 0.50 17.84
C PHE A 197 34.16 -0.13 16.55
N THR A 198 33.76 -1.38 16.30
CA THR A 198 33.94 -2.04 15.01
C THR A 198 33.02 -1.43 13.95
N THR A 199 33.34 -1.61 12.66
CA THR A 199 32.46 -1.19 11.56
C THR A 199 31.06 -1.78 11.68
N GLN A 200 30.93 -3.03 12.14
CA GLN A 200 29.63 -3.68 12.35
C GLN A 200 28.81 -2.92 13.40
N GLN A 201 29.42 -2.61 14.53
CA GLN A 201 28.76 -1.86 15.61
C GLN A 201 28.36 -0.44 15.16
N ARG A 202 29.16 0.19 14.29
CA ARG A 202 28.84 1.49 13.68
C ARG A 202 27.61 1.39 12.76
N VAL A 203 27.58 0.40 11.86
CA VAL A 203 26.42 0.14 11.00
C VAL A 203 25.17 -0.15 11.84
N ASP A 204 25.30 -1.00 12.86
CA ASP A 204 24.20 -1.35 13.77
C ASP A 204 23.68 -0.15 14.57
N LEU A 205 24.55 0.82 14.88
CA LEU A 205 24.16 2.06 15.54
C LEU A 205 23.32 2.92 14.59
N ILE A 206 23.77 3.12 13.34
CA ILE A 206 23.01 3.88 12.32
C ILE A 206 21.64 3.24 12.13
N ARG A 207 21.61 1.93 11.90
CA ARG A 207 20.37 1.16 11.69
C ARG A 207 19.39 1.35 12.85
N ARG A 208 19.85 1.25 14.10
CA ARG A 208 18.98 1.39 15.29
C ARG A 208 18.36 2.77 15.45
N HIS A 209 19.03 3.81 14.97
CA HIS A 209 18.52 5.18 15.05
C HIS A 209 17.68 5.60 13.85
N HIS A 210 17.69 4.81 12.77
CA HIS A 210 16.83 5.05 11.63
C HIS A 210 15.39 4.55 11.91
N PRO A 211 14.34 5.29 11.50
CA PRO A 211 12.98 4.79 11.56
C PRO A 211 12.84 3.44 10.84
N MET A 212 12.30 2.45 11.54
CA MET A 212 12.02 1.13 10.98
C MET A 212 10.69 1.11 10.23
N PRO A 213 10.59 0.33 9.15
CA PRO A 213 9.30 0.04 8.53
C PRO A 213 8.34 -0.56 9.56
N LYS A 214 7.11 -0.05 9.61
CA LYS A 214 6.07 -0.53 10.54
C LYS A 214 4.93 -1.23 9.82
N ILE A 215 5.17 -1.71 8.60
CA ILE A 215 4.11 -2.15 7.69
C ILE A 215 3.78 -3.65 7.78
N ASP A 216 4.61 -4.44 8.47
CA ASP A 216 4.47 -5.91 8.48
C ASP A 216 3.12 -6.38 9.03
N TRP A 217 2.54 -5.69 10.02
CA TRP A 217 1.22 -6.05 10.57
C TRP A 217 0.10 -6.03 9.52
N ILE A 218 0.20 -5.18 8.49
CA ILE A 218 -0.77 -5.16 7.38
C ILE A 218 -0.56 -6.41 6.51
N PHE A 219 0.69 -6.72 6.17
CA PHE A 219 0.97 -7.92 5.37
C PHE A 219 0.58 -9.21 6.12
N GLU A 220 0.81 -9.26 7.44
CA GLU A 220 0.37 -10.35 8.31
C GLU A 220 -1.16 -10.46 8.29
N LYS A 221 -1.88 -9.34 8.46
CA LYS A 221 -3.35 -9.30 8.42
C LYS A 221 -3.94 -9.84 7.11
N TYR A 222 -3.34 -9.50 5.96
CA TYR A 222 -3.94 -9.82 4.65
C TYR A 222 -3.34 -11.06 3.95
N PHE A 223 -2.14 -11.50 4.34
CA PHE A 223 -1.41 -12.60 3.68
C PHE A 223 -0.74 -13.60 4.63
N ASP A 224 -0.76 -13.38 5.95
CA ASP A 224 -0.07 -14.24 6.93
C ASP A 224 1.45 -14.33 6.65
N THR A 225 2.05 -13.22 6.21
CA THR A 225 3.48 -13.07 5.89
C THR A 225 3.96 -11.63 6.17
N ASN A 226 5.26 -11.41 6.35
CA ASN A 226 5.86 -10.07 6.40
C ASN A 226 5.92 -9.39 5.02
N ARG A 227 6.45 -8.15 4.94
CA ARG A 227 6.60 -7.38 3.68
C ARG A 227 7.48 -8.03 2.60
N TYR A 228 8.24 -9.08 2.94
CA TYR A 228 9.04 -9.89 2.01
C TYR A 228 8.36 -11.20 1.61
N GLY A 229 7.16 -11.50 2.14
CA GLY A 229 6.44 -12.75 1.89
C GLY A 229 6.98 -13.93 2.69
N GLU A 230 7.70 -13.67 3.79
CA GLU A 230 8.23 -14.69 4.71
C GLU A 230 7.27 -14.83 5.91
N LYS A 231 7.18 -16.04 6.49
CA LYS A 231 6.38 -16.31 7.70
C LYS A 231 7.17 -16.06 8.97
#